data_AF-A0A177SDQ7-F1
#
_entry.id   AF-A0A177SDQ7-F1
#
_cell.length_a   1.000
_cell.length_b   1.000
_cell.length_c   1.000
_cell.angle_alpha   90.00
_cell.angle_beta   90.00
_cell.angle_gamma   90.00
#
_symmetry.space_group_name_H-M   'P 1'
#
loop_
_entity.id
_entity.type
_entity.pdbx_description
1 polymer ?
#
loop_
_entity_poly.entity_id
_entity_poly.type
_entity_poly.pdbx_seq_one_letter_code
_entity_poly.pdbx_strand_id
1 'polypeptide(L)'
;MRVVRVDRLVVALSIFSGLLVSLGRSTQVYPQSSSGNGNLGLIPLLLLLLIFPFGISLVVQWMRAARLRFLSLIGLSICTMIYLVCGIFYQVEQFSQYQVFVKQQVRAENGTIDESYLTSITSVPSPYMNSQFFNSNTFLIYWASILLVASLIAWWTRNKSLLSDSDKRNTFPFEQ
;
A
#
# COMPACT_ATOMS: atom_id res chain seq x y z
N MET A 1 16.12 -18.44 16.74
CA MET A 1 15.57 -19.07 15.52
C MET A 1 14.24 -18.50 15.01
N ARG A 2 13.32 -18.00 15.86
CA ARG A 2 11.99 -17.50 15.40
C ARG A 2 12.05 -16.21 14.58
N VAL A 3 12.93 -15.27 14.94
CA VAL A 3 13.10 -13.96 14.28
C VAL A 3 13.49 -14.12 12.81
N VAL A 4 14.52 -14.94 12.54
CA VAL A 4 15.03 -15.24 11.19
C VAL A 4 13.96 -15.80 10.25
N ARG A 5 12.91 -16.46 10.78
CA ARG A 5 11.79 -16.96 9.96
C ARG A 5 10.83 -15.84 9.57
N VAL A 6 10.55 -14.89 10.46
CA VAL A 6 9.62 -13.78 10.18
C VAL A 6 10.24 -12.78 9.20
N ASP A 7 11.54 -12.48 9.35
CA ASP A 7 12.27 -11.59 8.42
C ASP A 7 12.15 -12.08 6.97
N ARG A 8 12.39 -13.38 6.75
CA ARG A 8 12.27 -14.01 5.43
C ARG A 8 10.86 -13.93 4.86
N LEU A 9 9.83 -14.07 5.70
CA LEU A 9 8.44 -13.97 5.27
C LEU A 9 8.06 -12.53 4.89
N VAL A 10 8.53 -11.53 5.63
CA VAL A 10 8.34 -10.11 5.29
C VAL A 10 9.03 -9.78 3.97
N VAL A 11 10.27 -10.24 3.78
CA VAL A 11 11.01 -10.07 2.52
C VAL A 11 10.30 -10.77 1.37
N ALA A 12 9.89 -12.03 1.53
CA ALA A 12 9.15 -12.77 0.51
C ALA A 12 7.84 -12.08 0.12
N LEU A 13 7.10 -11.54 1.12
CA LEU A 13 5.88 -10.78 0.87
C LEU A 13 6.16 -9.46 0.14
N SER A 14 7.27 -8.79 0.42
CA SER A 14 7.70 -7.57 -0.28
C SER A 14 8.00 -7.87 -1.75
N ILE A 15 8.75 -8.94 -2.01
CA ILE A 15 9.01 -9.40 -3.38
C ILE A 15 7.71 -9.78 -4.09
N PHE A 16 6.83 -10.55 -3.44
CA PHE A 16 5.57 -10.98 -4.02
C PHE A 16 4.63 -9.81 -4.32
N SER A 17 4.47 -8.85 -3.41
CA SER A 17 3.68 -7.64 -3.65
C SER A 17 4.30 -6.76 -4.74
N GLY A 18 5.63 -6.66 -4.82
CA GLY A 18 6.33 -5.99 -5.92
C GLY A 18 6.06 -6.65 -7.27
N LEU A 19 6.05 -7.99 -7.33
CA LEU A 19 5.66 -8.73 -8.53
C LEU A 19 4.20 -8.47 -8.92
N LEU A 20 3.27 -8.44 -7.96
CA LEU A 20 1.87 -8.10 -8.24
C LEU A 20 1.72 -6.68 -8.81
N VAL A 21 2.45 -5.70 -8.27
CA VAL A 21 2.47 -4.35 -8.83
C VAL A 21 3.04 -4.35 -10.24
N SER A 22 4.15 -5.07 -10.49
CA SER A 22 4.72 -5.19 -11.83
C SER A 22 3.75 -5.83 -12.82
N LEU A 23 3.05 -6.90 -12.40
CA LEU A 23 2.00 -7.55 -13.19
C LEU A 23 0.85 -6.58 -13.49
N GLY A 24 0.34 -5.87 -12.49
CA GLY A 24 -0.70 -4.85 -12.67
C GLY A 24 -0.30 -3.79 -13.68
N ARG A 25 0.95 -3.31 -13.61
CA ARG A 25 1.50 -2.37 -14.60
C ARG A 25 1.56 -2.96 -16.00
N SER A 26 1.97 -4.22 -16.14
CA SER A 26 2.08 -4.92 -17.42
C SER A 26 0.73 -5.16 -18.11
N THR A 27 -0.37 -5.18 -17.35
CA THR A 27 -1.72 -5.27 -17.90
C THR A 27 -2.24 -3.94 -18.48
N GLN A 28 -1.40 -2.89 -18.50
CA GLN A 28 -1.78 -1.66 -19.17
C GLN A 28 -2.00 -1.90 -20.65
N VAL A 29 -3.15 -1.43 -21.12
CA VAL A 29 -3.50 -1.46 -22.53
C VAL A 29 -3.06 -0.13 -23.14
N TYR A 30 -2.41 -0.19 -24.30
CA TYR A 30 -2.09 1.02 -25.04
C TYR A 30 -3.36 1.57 -25.70
N PRO A 31 -3.54 2.90 -25.80
CA PRO A 31 -4.73 3.54 -26.37
C PRO A 31 -5.11 3.07 -27.78
N GLN A 32 -4.15 2.51 -28.52
CA GLN A 32 -4.28 1.95 -29.86
C GLN A 32 -4.88 0.55 -29.92
N SER A 33 -5.02 -0.13 -28.77
CA SER A 33 -5.44 -1.54 -28.70
C SER A 33 -6.73 -1.67 -27.91
N SER A 34 -7.75 -2.28 -28.51
CA SER A 34 -8.97 -2.63 -27.77
C SER A 34 -8.72 -3.87 -26.92
N SER A 35 -8.85 -3.76 -25.60
CA SER A 35 -8.87 -4.92 -24.71
C SER A 35 -10.27 -5.51 -24.67
N GLY A 36 -10.46 -6.64 -25.35
CA GLY A 36 -11.70 -7.43 -25.27
C GLY A 36 -11.96 -8.06 -23.89
N ASN A 37 -10.96 -8.04 -22.98
CA ASN A 37 -11.02 -8.68 -21.66
C ASN A 37 -11.21 -7.70 -20.49
N GLY A 38 -11.49 -6.42 -20.75
CA GLY A 38 -11.65 -5.41 -19.70
C GLY A 38 -10.33 -5.08 -18.98
N ASN A 39 -10.41 -4.67 -17.72
CA ASN A 39 -9.24 -4.29 -16.93
C ASN A 39 -8.66 -5.48 -16.14
N LEU A 40 -7.73 -6.20 -16.75
CA LEU A 40 -6.99 -7.32 -16.11
C LEU A 40 -6.18 -6.87 -14.88
N GLY A 41 -5.87 -5.58 -14.75
CA GLY A 41 -5.20 -5.01 -13.58
C GLY A 41 -6.00 -5.12 -12.29
N LEU A 42 -7.31 -5.37 -12.36
CA LEU A 42 -8.12 -5.61 -11.16
C LEU A 42 -7.71 -6.89 -10.41
N ILE A 43 -7.20 -7.90 -11.11
CA ILE A 43 -6.76 -9.16 -10.49
C ILE A 43 -5.59 -8.93 -9.49
N PRO A 44 -4.45 -8.32 -9.90
CA PRO A 44 -3.38 -8.03 -8.95
C PRO A 44 -3.80 -7.03 -7.87
N LEU A 45 -4.73 -6.10 -8.15
CA LEU A 45 -5.28 -5.20 -7.13
C LEU A 45 -6.02 -5.97 -6.02
N LEU A 46 -6.89 -6.91 -6.40
CA LEU A 46 -7.64 -7.75 -5.45
C LEU A 46 -6.69 -8.65 -4.64
N LEU A 47 -5.66 -9.20 -5.27
CA LEU A 47 -4.65 -10.00 -4.57
C LEU A 47 -3.85 -9.16 -3.57
N LEU A 48 -3.46 -7.93 -3.94
CA LEU A 48 -2.80 -6.99 -3.02
C LEU A 48 -3.70 -6.66 -1.82
N LEU A 49 -4.99 -6.42 -2.05
CA LEU A 49 -5.95 -6.19 -0.98
C LEU A 49 -6.10 -7.40 -0.04
N LEU A 50 -6.12 -8.61 -0.60
CA LEU A 50 -6.22 -9.85 0.15
C LEU A 50 -5.00 -10.09 1.05
N ILE A 51 -3.78 -9.82 0.55
CA ILE A 51 -2.55 -10.03 1.32
C ILE A 51 -2.22 -8.87 2.28
N PHE A 52 -2.89 -7.73 2.17
CA PHE A 52 -2.68 -6.56 3.02
C PHE A 52 -2.78 -6.86 4.55
N PRO A 53 -3.85 -7.49 5.07
CA PRO A 53 -3.93 -7.81 6.50
C PRO A 53 -2.88 -8.83 6.95
N PHE A 54 -2.46 -9.72 6.05
CA PHE A 54 -1.37 -10.66 6.32
C PHE A 54 -0.03 -9.91 6.46
N GLY A 55 0.22 -8.93 5.60
CA GLY A 55 1.37 -8.03 5.69
C GLY A 55 1.42 -7.28 7.02
N ILE A 56 0.29 -6.68 7.45
CA ILE A 56 0.18 -6.03 8.76
C ILE A 56 0.55 -7.01 9.88
N SER A 57 -0.03 -8.21 9.86
CA SER A 57 0.19 -9.21 10.91
C SER A 57 1.65 -9.67 11.00
N LEU A 58 2.32 -9.87 9.86
CA LEU A 58 3.74 -10.21 9.82
C LEU A 58 4.63 -9.07 10.32
N VAL A 59 4.35 -7.84 9.90
CA VAL A 59 5.13 -6.66 10.32
C VAL A 59 4.95 -6.39 11.82
N VAL A 60 3.73 -6.57 12.37
CA VAL A 60 3.53 -6.49 13.83
C VAL A 60 4.36 -7.54 14.57
N GLN A 61 4.36 -8.79 14.09
CA GLN A 61 5.17 -9.85 14.70
C GLN A 61 6.66 -9.54 14.62
N TRP A 62 7.11 -9.01 13.48
CA TRP A 62 8.48 -8.57 13.26
C TRP A 62 8.88 -7.45 14.23
N MET A 63 8.08 -6.39 14.34
CA MET A 63 8.34 -5.27 15.26
C MET A 63 8.42 -5.72 16.73
N ARG A 64 7.55 -6.66 17.13
CA ARG A 64 7.57 -7.26 18.48
C ARG A 64 8.82 -8.10 18.69
N ALA A 65 9.19 -8.93 17.72
CA ALA A 65 10.39 -9.76 17.77
C ALA A 65 11.67 -8.91 17.85
N ALA A 66 11.72 -7.80 17.10
CA ALA A 66 12.79 -6.81 17.12
C ALA A 66 12.82 -5.96 18.40
N ARG A 67 11.82 -6.07 19.27
CA ARG A 67 11.68 -5.32 20.54
C ARG A 67 11.86 -3.81 20.35
N LEU A 68 11.24 -3.25 19.31
CA LEU A 68 11.38 -1.83 19.00
C LEU A 68 10.99 -0.95 20.20
N ARG A 69 11.78 0.10 20.43
CA ARG A 69 11.54 1.08 21.50
C ARG A 69 10.31 1.92 21.16
N PHE A 70 9.67 2.46 22.20
CA PHE A 70 8.47 3.29 22.04
C PHE A 70 8.70 4.51 21.14
N LEU A 71 9.80 5.25 21.36
CA LEU A 71 10.16 6.39 20.50
C LEU A 71 10.35 5.97 19.05
N SER A 72 10.90 4.77 18.80
CA SER A 72 11.08 4.26 17.43
C SER A 72 9.74 3.96 16.75
N LEU A 73 8.75 3.44 17.49
CA LEU A 73 7.40 3.19 16.95
C LEU A 73 6.66 4.50 16.63
N ILE A 74 6.78 5.52 17.48
CA ILE A 74 6.21 6.85 17.21
C ILE A 74 6.90 7.49 16.01
N GLY A 75 8.23 7.53 16.01
CA GLY A 75 9.02 8.10 14.92
C GLY A 75 8.69 7.44 13.58
N LEU A 76 8.61 6.11 13.56
CA LEU A 76 8.19 5.36 12.38
C LEU A 76 6.79 5.77 11.93
N SER A 77 5.82 5.84 12.86
CA SER A 77 4.43 6.21 12.55
C SER A 77 4.36 7.61 11.92
N ILE A 78 5.04 8.59 12.51
CA ILE A 78 5.08 9.97 11.99
C ILE A 78 5.73 10.00 10.60
N CYS A 79 6.89 9.38 10.41
CA CYS A 79 7.56 9.33 9.10
C CYS A 79 6.68 8.66 8.04
N THR A 80 6.03 7.55 8.37
CA THR A 80 5.12 6.86 7.43
C THR A 80 3.89 7.69 7.13
N MET A 81 3.35 8.43 8.10
CA MET A 81 2.20 9.31 7.89
C MET A 81 2.55 10.45 6.95
N ILE A 82 3.69 11.13 7.18
CA ILE A 82 4.19 12.19 6.29
C ILE A 82 4.36 11.64 4.87
N TYR A 83 5.01 10.49 4.74
CA TYR A 83 5.21 9.86 3.44
C TYR A 83 3.89 9.53 2.74
N LEU A 84 2.91 8.98 3.45
CA LEU A 84 1.59 8.66 2.87
C LEU A 84 0.90 9.92 2.35
N VAL A 85 0.89 11.00 3.12
CA VAL A 85 0.29 12.26 2.70
C VAL A 85 0.98 12.79 1.44
N CYS A 86 2.30 12.92 1.46
CA CYS A 86 3.07 13.41 0.30
C CYS A 86 2.94 12.48 -0.92
N GLY A 87 3.03 11.17 -0.71
CA GLY A 87 2.95 10.15 -1.76
C GLY A 87 1.57 10.12 -2.43
N ILE A 88 0.49 10.27 -1.65
CA ILE A 88 -0.87 10.33 -2.18
C ILE A 88 -1.06 11.61 -3.01
N PHE A 89 -0.66 12.77 -2.50
CA PHE A 89 -0.75 14.02 -3.27
C PHE A 89 0.06 13.96 -4.56
N TYR A 90 1.28 13.44 -4.50
CA TYR A 90 2.10 13.21 -5.69
C TYR A 90 1.40 12.27 -6.67
N GLN A 91 0.77 11.19 -6.19
CA GLN A 91 0.07 10.24 -7.06
C GLN A 91 -1.16 10.86 -7.74
N VAL A 92 -1.91 11.70 -7.03
CA VAL A 92 -3.06 12.42 -7.58
C VAL A 92 -2.62 13.37 -8.69
N GLU A 93 -1.55 14.13 -8.46
CA GLU A 93 -1.00 15.04 -9.45
C GLU A 93 -0.48 14.28 -10.69
N GLN A 94 0.32 13.23 -10.49
CA GLN A 94 0.82 12.39 -11.60
C GLN A 94 -0.32 11.74 -12.39
N PHE A 95 -1.38 11.31 -11.72
CA PHE A 95 -2.56 10.77 -12.37
C PHE A 95 -3.23 11.81 -13.27
N SER A 96 -3.44 13.03 -12.77
CA SER A 96 -4.02 14.15 -13.55
C SER A 96 -3.17 14.48 -14.78
N GLN A 97 -1.85 14.62 -14.61
CA GLN A 97 -0.92 14.90 -15.71
C GLN A 97 -0.94 13.76 -16.76
N TYR A 98 -1.00 12.52 -16.30
CA TYR A 98 -1.07 11.37 -17.20
C TYR A 98 -2.41 11.28 -17.95
N GLN A 99 -3.53 11.68 -17.34
CA GLN A 99 -4.81 11.79 -18.05
C GLN A 99 -4.69 12.78 -19.22
N VAL A 100 -4.08 13.95 -19.00
CA VAL A 100 -3.86 14.94 -20.06
C VAL A 100 -2.99 14.36 -21.17
N PHE A 101 -1.89 13.70 -20.82
CA PHE A 101 -1.00 13.04 -21.77
C PHE A 101 -1.73 11.99 -22.64
N VAL A 102 -2.49 11.08 -22.02
CA VAL A 102 -3.26 10.06 -22.75
C VAL A 102 -4.28 10.71 -23.68
N LYS A 103 -4.99 11.74 -23.23
CA LYS A 103 -5.95 12.47 -24.09
C LYS A 103 -5.28 13.13 -25.29
N GLN A 104 -4.12 13.75 -25.09
CA GLN A 104 -3.35 14.37 -26.17
C GLN A 104 -2.86 13.33 -27.18
N GLN A 105 -2.33 12.21 -26.71
CA GLN A 105 -1.84 11.14 -27.58
C GLN A 105 -2.98 10.55 -28.44
N VAL A 106 -4.13 10.28 -27.81
CA VAL A 106 -5.29 9.72 -28.51
C VAL A 106 -5.83 10.68 -29.58
N ARG A 107 -5.90 11.99 -29.29
CA ARG A 107 -6.30 13.02 -30.28
C ARG A 107 -5.31 13.16 -31.43
N ALA A 108 -4.00 13.10 -31.14
CA ALA A 108 -2.97 13.18 -32.18
C ALA A 108 -3.06 12.01 -33.16
N GLU A 109 -3.51 10.83 -32.70
CA GLU A 109 -3.51 9.60 -33.49
C GLU A 109 -4.83 9.37 -34.26
N ASN A 110 -6.02 9.56 -33.67
CA ASN A 110 -7.30 9.34 -34.37
C ASN A 110 -8.08 10.63 -34.72
N GLY A 111 -7.45 11.80 -34.60
CA GLY A 111 -8.05 13.08 -34.96
C GLY A 111 -9.16 13.51 -34.00
N THR A 112 -10.30 13.95 -34.54
CA THR A 112 -11.44 14.45 -33.75
C THR A 112 -12.19 13.28 -33.10
N ILE A 113 -11.86 13.01 -31.86
CA ILE A 113 -12.48 11.95 -31.05
C ILE A 113 -13.39 12.60 -30.02
N ASP A 114 -14.54 11.96 -29.78
CA ASP A 114 -15.50 12.43 -28.78
C ASP A 114 -14.87 12.54 -27.39
N GLU A 115 -15.10 13.67 -26.72
CA GLU A 115 -14.69 13.93 -25.34
C GLU A 115 -15.29 12.90 -24.36
N SER A 116 -16.46 12.33 -24.71
CA SER A 116 -17.09 11.26 -23.93
C SER A 116 -16.21 10.00 -23.89
N TYR A 117 -15.62 9.63 -25.04
CA TYR A 117 -14.70 8.50 -25.14
C TYR A 117 -13.37 8.80 -24.43
N LEU A 118 -12.82 10.00 -24.62
CA LEU A 118 -11.60 10.41 -23.92
C LEU A 118 -11.75 10.38 -22.40
N THR A 119 -12.94 10.73 -21.90
CA THR A 119 -13.24 10.68 -20.47
C THR A 119 -13.44 9.25 -20.00
N SER A 120 -14.08 8.37 -20.78
CA SER A 120 -14.26 6.97 -20.40
C SER A 120 -12.92 6.21 -20.30
N ILE A 121 -12.01 6.43 -21.24
CA ILE A 121 -10.67 5.78 -21.23
C ILE A 121 -9.73 6.35 -20.17
N THR A 122 -10.00 7.53 -19.62
CA THR A 122 -9.18 8.13 -18.54
C THR A 122 -9.84 8.05 -17.17
N SER A 123 -11.05 7.49 -17.08
CA SER A 123 -11.78 7.29 -15.84
C SER A 123 -11.18 6.19 -14.95
N VAL A 124 -11.55 6.17 -13.67
CA VAL A 124 -11.16 5.10 -12.73
C VAL A 124 -12.29 4.07 -12.67
N PRO A 125 -12.05 2.75 -12.83
CA PRO A 125 -10.79 2.08 -13.14
C PRO A 125 -10.61 1.77 -14.65
N SER A 126 -9.78 2.53 -15.34
CA SER A 126 -9.46 2.29 -16.76
C SER A 126 -8.17 1.47 -16.95
N PRO A 127 -8.15 0.50 -17.89
CA PRO A 127 -6.94 -0.25 -18.23
C PRO A 127 -5.82 0.62 -18.83
N TYR A 128 -6.16 1.76 -19.44
CA TYR A 128 -5.17 2.72 -20.00
C TYR A 128 -4.40 3.47 -18.91
N MET A 129 -4.94 3.47 -17.68
CA MET A 129 -4.39 4.18 -16.52
C MET A 129 -3.65 3.24 -15.56
N ASN A 130 -3.52 1.95 -15.88
CA ASN A 130 -2.94 0.95 -14.99
C ASN A 130 -1.50 1.27 -14.54
N SER A 131 -0.66 1.91 -15.36
CA SER A 131 0.66 2.37 -14.90
C SER A 131 0.63 3.44 -13.82
N GLN A 132 -0.50 4.13 -13.64
CA GLN A 132 -0.69 5.09 -12.55
C GLN A 132 -1.21 4.42 -11.28
N PHE A 133 -2.01 3.36 -11.40
CA PHE A 133 -2.38 2.55 -10.23
C PHE A 133 -1.24 1.63 -9.76
N PHE A 134 -0.40 1.17 -10.69
CA PHE A 134 0.69 0.24 -10.45
C PHE A 134 2.03 0.87 -10.84
N ASN A 135 2.65 1.55 -9.88
CA ASN A 135 3.99 2.11 -10.03
C ASN A 135 4.76 2.01 -8.71
N SER A 136 6.01 2.48 -8.73
CA SER A 136 6.88 2.46 -7.57
C SER A 136 6.34 3.28 -6.40
N ASN A 137 5.69 4.42 -6.67
CA ASN A 137 5.08 5.25 -5.62
C ASN A 137 3.89 4.54 -4.97
N THR A 138 2.99 3.92 -5.74
CA THR A 138 1.87 3.15 -5.17
C THR A 138 2.32 1.92 -4.39
N PHE A 139 3.41 1.26 -4.82
CA PHE A 139 4.06 0.20 -4.04
C PHE A 139 4.59 0.69 -2.69
N LEU A 140 5.24 1.86 -2.67
CA LEU A 140 5.75 2.44 -1.43
C LEU A 140 4.62 2.93 -0.53
N ILE A 141 3.55 3.53 -1.07
CA ILE A 141 2.33 3.88 -0.32
C ILE A 141 1.70 2.63 0.32
N TYR A 142 1.63 1.52 -0.42
CA TYR A 142 1.11 0.26 0.09
C TYR A 142 1.92 -0.22 1.31
N TRP A 143 3.25 -0.27 1.22
CA TRP A 143 4.11 -0.68 2.33
C TRP A 143 4.14 0.33 3.48
N ALA A 144 4.10 1.63 3.19
CA ALA A 144 4.00 2.67 4.21
C ALA A 144 2.68 2.56 5.01
N SER A 145 1.59 2.20 4.35
CA SER A 145 0.30 1.94 4.99
C SER A 145 0.37 0.73 5.92
N ILE A 146 0.99 -0.37 5.48
CA ILE A 146 1.23 -1.54 6.33
C ILE A 146 2.07 -1.16 7.55
N LEU A 147 3.16 -0.43 7.36
CA LEU A 147 4.06 -0.02 8.44
C LEU A 147 3.35 0.87 9.46
N LEU A 148 2.56 1.84 9.00
CA LEU A 148 1.79 2.73 9.87
C LEU A 148 0.76 1.95 10.70
N VAL A 149 -0.03 1.08 10.07
CA VAL A 149 -1.04 0.30 10.78
C VAL A 149 -0.37 -0.67 11.76
N ALA A 150 0.72 -1.32 11.35
CA ALA A 150 1.45 -2.24 12.20
C ALA A 150 2.10 -1.52 13.41
N SER A 151 2.66 -0.32 13.22
CA SER A 151 3.26 0.45 14.32
C SER A 151 2.20 0.88 15.34
N LEU A 152 1.03 1.32 14.87
CA LEU A 152 -0.11 1.68 15.73
C LEU A 152 -0.62 0.47 16.53
N ILE A 153 -0.77 -0.70 15.89
CA ILE A 153 -1.18 -1.93 16.59
C ILE A 153 -0.12 -2.39 17.61
N ALA A 154 1.16 -2.36 17.23
CA ALA A 154 2.26 -2.73 18.11
C ALA A 154 2.31 -1.81 19.34
N TRP A 155 2.06 -0.51 19.16
CA TRP A 155 1.95 0.45 20.25
C TRP A 155 0.74 0.14 21.15
N TRP A 156 -0.46 0.05 20.57
CA TRP A 156 -1.71 -0.19 21.31
C TRP A 156 -1.65 -1.43 22.20
N THR A 157 -1.12 -2.53 21.65
CA THR A 157 -1.03 -3.81 22.36
C THR A 157 -0.01 -3.80 23.50
N ARG A 158 1.08 -3.03 23.37
CA ARG A 158 2.07 -2.85 24.44
C ARG A 158 1.50 -2.01 25.60
N ASN A 159 0.70 -1.00 25.30
CA ASN A 159 0.07 -0.18 26.32
C ASN A 159 -0.93 -1.00 27.16
N LYS A 160 -1.72 -1.87 26.53
CA LYS A 160 -2.62 -2.80 27.23
C LYS A 160 -1.89 -3.73 28.19
N SER A 161 -0.72 -4.27 27.80
CA SER A 161 0.05 -5.13 28.71
C SER A 161 0.57 -4.37 29.93
N LEU A 162 0.98 -3.11 29.77
CA LEU A 162 1.46 -2.28 30.88
C LEU A 162 0.32 -1.94 31.85
N LEU A 163 -0.86 -1.59 31.33
CA LEU A 163 -2.04 -1.28 32.15
C LEU A 163 -2.55 -2.50 32.94
N SER A 164 -2.55 -3.69 32.32
CA SER A 164 -2.94 -4.91 33.02
C SER A 164 -1.97 -5.29 34.15
N ASP A 165 -0.68 -4.98 33.98
CA ASP A 165 0.36 -5.30 34.96
C ASP A 165 0.46 -4.28 36.11
N SER A 166 0.02 -3.03 35.88
CA SER A 166 -0.19 -2.06 36.96
C SER A 166 -1.41 -2.39 37.81
N ASP A 167 -2.48 -2.87 37.19
CA ASP A 167 -3.73 -3.21 37.89
C ASP A 167 -3.50 -4.40 38.86
N LYS A 168 -2.81 -5.45 38.39
CA LYS A 168 -2.43 -6.60 39.23
C LYS A 168 -1.57 -6.25 40.44
N ARG A 169 -0.67 -5.27 40.31
CA ARG A 169 0.18 -4.79 41.42
C ARG A 169 -0.61 -4.00 42.45
N ASN A 170 -1.66 -3.29 42.04
CA ASN A 170 -2.49 -2.50 42.94
C ASN A 170 -3.56 -3.34 43.66
N THR A 171 -3.92 -4.52 43.13
CA THR A 171 -4.86 -5.45 43.77
C THR A 171 -4.25 -6.34 44.87
N PHE A 172 -2.92 -6.40 45.00
CA PHE A 172 -2.22 -7.11 46.09
C PHE A 172 -1.25 -6.19 46.84
N PRO A 173 -1.72 -5.19 47.61
CA PRO A 173 -0.83 -4.31 48.37
C PRO A 173 -0.40 -4.87 49.73
N PHE A 174 -0.80 -6.09 50.13
CA PHE A 174 -0.56 -6.62 51.47
C PHE A 174 -0.17 -8.11 51.46
N GLU A 175 1.10 -8.41 51.15
CA GLU A 175 1.83 -9.53 51.78
C GLU A 175 3.32 -9.18 51.80
N GLN A 176 3.73 -8.41 52.81
CA GLN A 176 4.93 -8.62 53.67
C GLN A 176 5.08 -7.44 54.64
#